data_AF-A0A3P6T582-F1
#
_entry.id   AF-A0A3P6T582-F1
#
_cell.length_a   1.000
_cell.length_b   1.000
_cell.length_c   1.000
_cell.angle_alpha   90.00
_cell.angle_beta   90.00
_cell.angle_gamma   90.00
#
_symmetry.space_group_name_H-M   'P 1'
#
loop_
_entity.id
_entity.type
_entity.pdbx_description
1 polymer ?
#
loop_
_entity_poly.entity_id
_entity_poly.type
_entity_poly.pdbx_seq_one_letter_code
_entity_poly.pdbx_strand_id
1 'polypeptide(L)'
;MIEMLKNNELGFSLNDGPVSTNSTPLFYHFDQYYQFFKVGDPGYYAFALVSTHSSMLWFPHVNCSSYACEHSSKFDPIESNSLVLSNERFKSIDMAANATGILATDNVEVNFYFCCSQHRTLI
;
A
#
# COMPACT_ATOMS: atom_id res chain seq x y z
N MET A 1 -7.67 3.49 -13.06
CA MET A 1 -6.22 3.27 -13.17
C MET A 1 -5.79 2.69 -11.84
N ILE A 2 -5.06 1.58 -11.87
CA ILE A 2 -4.71 0.80 -10.69
C ILE A 2 -3.18 0.70 -10.72
N GLU A 3 -2.51 1.40 -9.82
CA GLU A 3 -1.06 1.31 -9.65
C GLU A 3 -0.73 1.22 -8.15
N MET A 4 0.10 0.25 -7.81
CA MET A 4 0.72 0.10 -6.50
C MET A 4 2.22 0.10 -6.73
N LEU A 5 2.90 1.04 -6.09
CA LEU A 5 4.34 1.21 -6.30
C LEU A 5 5.11 0.24 -5.40
N LYS A 6 6.27 -0.22 -5.89
CA LYS A 6 7.23 -0.91 -5.02
C LYS A 6 7.84 0.08 -4.03
N ASN A 7 8.09 -0.38 -2.81
CA ASN A 7 8.68 0.41 -1.73
C ASN A 7 10.06 1.03 -2.08
N ASN A 8 10.75 0.53 -3.11
CA ASN A 8 12.08 0.98 -3.53
C ASN A 8 12.09 2.00 -4.70
N GLU A 9 10.94 2.35 -5.27
CA GLU A 9 10.85 3.30 -6.39
C GLU A 9 10.63 4.76 -5.92
N LEU A 10 10.42 4.96 -4.62
CA LEU A 10 10.29 6.27 -4.01
C LEU A 10 11.65 6.77 -3.51
N GLY A 11 12.30 7.64 -4.28
CA GLY A 11 13.48 8.38 -3.83
C GLY A 11 13.09 9.38 -2.74
N PHE A 12 13.31 9.03 -1.48
CA PHE A 12 12.98 9.87 -0.33
C PHE A 12 14.02 10.98 -0.11
N SER A 13 13.58 12.24 -0.13
CA SER A 13 14.26 13.38 0.50
C SER A 13 13.20 14.29 1.10
N LEU A 14 13.05 14.30 2.43
CA LEU A 14 12.07 15.13 3.14
C LEU A 14 12.81 16.20 3.96
N ASN A 15 12.61 17.47 3.60
CA ASN A 15 13.14 18.66 4.28
C ASN A 15 12.04 19.46 4.99
N ASP A 16 10.96 18.81 5.45
CA ASP A 16 9.87 19.53 6.11
C ASP A 16 9.86 19.26 7.63
N GLY A 17 9.78 20.35 8.38
CA GLY A 17 9.79 20.38 9.85
C GLY A 17 8.54 19.74 10.50
N PRO A 18 8.42 19.81 11.84
CA PRO A 18 7.41 19.06 12.57
C PRO A 18 6.01 19.60 12.28
N VAL A 19 5.21 18.82 11.54
CA VAL A 19 3.76 19.04 11.37
C VAL A 19 3.03 18.21 12.42
N SER A 20 2.30 18.86 13.33
CA SER A 20 1.36 18.21 14.24
C SER A 20 -0.07 18.55 13.84
N THR A 21 -0.86 17.56 13.41
CA THR A 21 -2.32 17.39 13.67
C THR A 21 -2.87 16.26 12.78
N ASN A 22 -3.10 15.04 13.30
CA ASN A 22 -3.94 13.96 12.74
C ASN A 22 -3.96 13.77 11.20
N SER A 23 -2.91 14.14 10.50
CA SER A 23 -2.83 14.13 9.04
C SER A 23 -1.77 13.13 8.64
N THR A 24 -2.15 12.23 7.76
CA THR A 24 -1.24 11.26 7.16
C THR A 24 -0.70 11.88 5.88
N PRO A 25 0.63 11.90 5.68
CA PRO A 25 1.19 12.46 4.47
C PRO A 25 0.75 11.60 3.27
N LEU A 26 0.24 12.29 2.24
CA LEU A 26 0.04 11.71 0.91
C LEU A 26 1.27 12.01 0.06
N PHE A 27 1.70 11.01 -0.70
CA PHE A 27 2.86 11.11 -1.59
C PHE A 27 2.40 11.36 -3.01
N TYR A 28 2.87 12.45 -3.61
CA TYR A 28 2.58 12.77 -5.01
C TYR A 28 3.64 12.14 -5.92
N HIS A 29 3.23 11.25 -6.82
CA HIS A 29 4.09 10.60 -7.80
C HIS A 29 3.28 10.25 -9.06
N PHE A 30 3.88 10.34 -10.26
CA PHE A 30 3.18 10.06 -11.54
C PHE A 30 1.77 10.66 -11.66
N ASP A 31 1.59 11.92 -11.23
CA ASP A 31 0.30 12.63 -11.24
C ASP A 31 -0.82 11.98 -10.39
N GLN A 32 -0.41 11.22 -9.38
CA GLN A 32 -1.29 10.51 -8.46
C GLN A 32 -0.88 10.71 -7.00
N TYR A 33 -1.85 10.54 -6.10
CA TYR A 33 -1.63 10.57 -4.66
C TYR A 33 -1.65 9.15 -4.09
N TYR A 34 -0.55 8.76 -3.46
CA TYR A 34 -0.38 7.49 -2.78
C TYR A 34 -0.43 7.70 -1.27
N GLN A 35 -1.11 6.80 -0.57
CA GLN A 35 -1.09 6.72 0.87
C GLN A 35 -0.31 5.48 1.27
N PHE A 36 0.45 5.61 2.36
CA PHE A 36 1.16 4.49 2.96
C PHE A 36 0.27 3.81 4.02
N PHE A 37 0.27 2.48 4.00
CA PHE A 37 -0.50 1.62 4.90
C PHE A 37 0.39 0.55 5.51
N LYS A 38 0.10 0.18 6.76
CA LYS A 38 0.50 -1.11 7.33
C LYS A 38 -0.73 -1.99 7.41
N VAL A 39 -0.59 -3.23 6.98
CA VAL A 39 -1.68 -4.21 6.95
C VAL A 39 -1.21 -5.49 7.61
N GLY A 40 -1.94 -5.95 8.62
CA GLY A 40 -1.65 -7.17 9.38
C GLY A 40 -0.86 -6.98 10.68
N ASP A 41 -0.69 -8.08 11.40
CA ASP A 41 0.10 -8.16 12.64
C ASP A 41 0.84 -9.51 12.78
N PRO A 42 2.20 -9.57 12.67
CA PRO A 42 3.12 -8.48 12.36
C PRO A 42 3.01 -8.07 10.87
N GLY A 43 2.38 -6.93 10.59
CA GLY A 43 1.96 -6.59 9.23
C GLY A 43 3.06 -6.27 8.22
N TYR A 44 2.63 -6.12 6.96
CA TYR A 44 3.45 -5.64 5.86
C TYR A 44 3.10 -4.18 5.53
N TYR A 45 4.01 -3.54 4.80
CA TYR A 45 3.92 -2.12 4.44
C TYR A 45 3.78 -1.93 2.93
N ALA A 46 2.86 -1.07 2.51
CA ALA A 46 2.64 -0.77 1.11
C ALA A 46 2.12 0.65 0.85
N PHE A 47 2.46 1.17 -0.33
CA PHE A 47 1.83 2.35 -0.90
C PHE A 47 0.67 1.93 -1.79
N ALA A 48 -0.50 2.54 -1.59
CA ALA A 48 -1.67 2.34 -2.43
C ALA A 48 -2.17 3.68 -2.97
N LEU A 49 -2.59 3.67 -4.24
CA LEU A 49 -3.30 4.78 -4.86
C LEU A 49 -4.62 5.03 -4.12
N VAL A 50 -4.84 6.27 -3.67
CA VAL A 50 -6.12 6.65 -3.06
C VAL A 50 -6.98 7.37 -4.09
N SER A 51 -8.19 6.88 -4.29
CA SER A 51 -9.17 7.49 -5.19
C SER A 51 -10.49 7.72 -4.46
N THR A 52 -11.14 8.85 -4.71
CA THR A 52 -12.46 9.18 -4.13
C THR A 52 -13.61 8.39 -4.76
N HIS A 53 -13.35 7.71 -5.88
CA HIS A 53 -14.34 6.97 -6.65
C HIS A 53 -14.44 5.49 -6.25
N SER A 54 -13.56 4.99 -5.37
CA SER A 54 -13.54 3.60 -4.93
C SER A 54 -13.56 3.49 -3.41
N SER A 55 -14.31 2.53 -2.87
CA SER A 55 -14.40 2.26 -1.43
C SER A 55 -13.62 1.01 -0.98
N MET A 56 -12.82 0.43 -1.86
CA MET A 56 -12.11 -0.84 -1.60
C MET A 56 -10.60 -0.68 -1.70
N LEU A 57 -9.90 -1.24 -0.72
CA LEU A 57 -8.46 -1.46 -0.73
C LEU A 57 -8.19 -2.88 -1.21
N TRP A 58 -7.25 -3.06 -2.12
CA TRP A 58 -6.96 -4.36 -2.72
C TRP A 58 -5.45 -4.49 -2.91
N PHE A 59 -4.86 -5.62 -2.57
CA PHE A 59 -3.41 -5.83 -2.73
C PHE A 59 -3.15 -7.10 -3.55
N PRO A 60 -2.10 -7.12 -4.39
CA PRO A 60 -1.77 -8.32 -5.14
C PRO A 60 -1.22 -9.38 -4.18
N HIS A 61 -1.74 -10.61 -4.30
CA HIS A 61 -1.26 -11.73 -3.50
C HIS A 61 0.13 -12.19 -3.97
N VAL A 62 0.96 -12.80 -3.10
CA VAL A 62 2.29 -13.35 -3.47
C VAL A 62 2.26 -14.28 -4.68
N ASN A 63 1.22 -15.12 -4.78
CA ASN A 63 0.98 -16.02 -5.92
C ASN A 63 0.46 -15.34 -7.19
N CYS A 64 0.28 -14.01 -7.21
CA CYS A 64 -0.11 -13.31 -8.41
C CYS A 64 1.03 -13.28 -9.44
N SER A 65 0.73 -13.73 -10.66
CA SER A 65 1.67 -13.86 -11.78
C SER A 65 1.39 -12.91 -12.95
N SER A 66 0.42 -12.01 -12.83
CA SER A 66 0.18 -11.01 -13.88
C SER A 66 1.33 -9.99 -13.93
N TYR A 67 1.52 -9.38 -15.10
CA TYR A 67 2.54 -8.34 -15.31
C TYR A 67 2.42 -7.17 -14.30
N ALA A 68 1.18 -6.82 -13.93
CA ALA A 68 0.92 -5.79 -12.92
C ALA A 68 1.48 -6.16 -11.53
N CYS A 69 1.42 -7.44 -11.17
CA CYS A 69 1.92 -7.93 -9.89
C CYS A 69 3.45 -8.04 -9.84
N GLU A 70 4.14 -8.11 -10.99
CA GLU A 70 5.60 -8.11 -11.04
C GLU A 70 6.20 -6.78 -10.59
N HIS A 71 5.45 -5.69 -10.79
CA HIS A 71 5.84 -4.31 -10.46
C HIS A 71 5.13 -3.76 -9.21
N SER A 72 4.42 -4.60 -8.45
CA SER A 72 3.69 -4.19 -7.25
C SER A 72 4.22 -4.88 -5.99
N SER A 73 4.11 -4.22 -4.84
CA SER A 73 4.33 -4.87 -3.54
C SER A 73 3.25 -5.93 -3.31
N LYS A 74 3.64 -7.18 -3.04
CA LYS A 74 2.71 -8.30 -2.86
C LYS A 74 2.45 -8.58 -1.40
N PHE A 75 1.19 -8.87 -1.08
CA PHE A 75 0.76 -9.33 0.23
C PHE A 75 0.97 -10.84 0.39
N ASP A 76 1.67 -11.23 1.44
CA ASP A 76 1.75 -12.62 1.90
C ASP A 76 0.82 -12.84 3.11
N PRO A 77 -0.25 -13.63 2.97
CA PRO A 77 -1.14 -13.97 4.08
C PRO A 77 -0.44 -14.58 5.29
N ILE A 78 0.71 -15.25 5.09
CA ILE A 78 1.43 -15.94 6.17
C ILE A 78 2.13 -14.96 7.11
N GLU A 79 2.38 -13.72 6.66
CA GLU A 79 3.02 -12.70 7.49
C GLU A 79 2.06 -12.06 8.50
N SER A 80 0.73 -12.24 8.37
CA SER A 80 -0.26 -11.64 9.27
C SER A 80 -1.01 -12.69 10.08
N ASN A 81 -0.93 -12.60 11.41
CA ASN A 81 -1.70 -13.44 12.34
C ASN A 81 -3.12 -12.93 12.57
N SER A 82 -3.43 -11.67 12.21
CA SER A 82 -4.76 -11.07 12.36
C SER A 82 -5.65 -11.26 11.11
N LEU A 83 -5.10 -11.84 10.05
CA LEU A 83 -5.82 -12.05 8.80
C LEU A 83 -6.96 -13.07 8.95
N VAL A 84 -8.15 -12.67 8.50
CA VAL A 84 -9.33 -13.53 8.39
C VAL A 84 -9.77 -13.56 6.93
N LEU A 85 -9.57 -14.70 6.28
CA LEU A 85 -10.03 -14.93 4.91
C LEU A 85 -11.55 -15.12 4.88
N SER A 86 -12.22 -14.48 3.93
CA SER A 86 -13.63 -14.75 3.59
C SER A 86 -13.70 -15.79 2.46
N ASN A 87 -14.81 -16.51 2.36
CA ASN A 87 -15.10 -17.36 1.18
C ASN A 87 -15.69 -16.55 0.02
N GLU A 88 -15.86 -15.24 0.19
CA GLU A 88 -16.39 -14.34 -0.82
C GLU A 88 -15.33 -13.99 -1.87
N ARG A 89 -15.72 -14.11 -3.15
CA ARG A 89 -14.86 -13.75 -4.28
C ARG A 89 -15.17 -12.33 -4.71
N PHE A 90 -14.12 -11.54 -4.87
CA PHE A 90 -14.22 -10.23 -5.48
C PHE A 90 -13.88 -10.30 -6.97
N LYS A 91 -14.62 -9.52 -7.77
CA LYS A 91 -14.28 -9.25 -9.15
C LYS A 91 -14.58 -7.80 -9.45
N SER A 92 -13.55 -6.98 -9.67
CA SER A 92 -13.74 -5.69 -10.32
C SER A 92 -13.74 -5.88 -11.83
N ILE A 93 -14.66 -5.18 -12.49
CA ILE A 93 -14.68 -5.03 -13.93
C ILE A 93 -14.71 -3.52 -14.15
N ASP A 94 -13.52 -2.93 -14.28
CA ASP A 94 -13.40 -1.56 -14.76
C ASP A 94 -12.98 -1.57 -16.22
N MET A 95 -13.34 -0.51 -16.94
CA MET A 95 -13.07 -0.36 -18.39
C MET A 95 -11.58 -0.45 -18.77
N ALA A 96 -10.65 -0.39 -17.80
CA ALA A 96 -9.21 -0.42 -18.03
C ALA A 96 -8.49 -1.66 -17.46
N ALA A 97 -9.11 -2.41 -16.53
CA ALA A 97 -8.47 -3.56 -15.90
C ALA A 97 -9.50 -4.49 -15.24
N ASN A 98 -9.21 -5.79 -15.27
CA ASN A 98 -9.93 -6.80 -14.51
C ASN A 98 -9.09 -7.20 -13.31
N ALA A 99 -9.62 -7.06 -12.10
CA ALA A 99 -9.02 -7.68 -10.91
C ALA A 99 -9.99 -8.72 -10.35
N THR A 100 -9.45 -9.88 -9.99
CA THR A 100 -10.19 -10.96 -9.31
C THR A 100 -9.42 -11.34 -8.06
N GLY A 101 -10.14 -11.59 -6.97
CA GLY A 101 -9.52 -11.96 -5.71
C GLY A 101 -10.50 -12.58 -4.72
N ILE A 102 -10.04 -12.70 -3.48
CA ILE A 102 -10.81 -13.17 -2.33
C ILE A 102 -10.85 -12.02 -1.33
N LEU A 103 -12.00 -11.77 -0.73
CA LEU A 103 -12.10 -10.77 0.32
C LEU A 103 -11.45 -11.28 1.61
N ALA A 104 -10.79 -10.38 2.32
CA ALA A 104 -10.21 -10.67 3.61
C ALA A 104 -10.37 -9.46 4.53
N THR A 105 -10.43 -9.75 5.83
CA THR A 105 -10.41 -8.74 6.88
C THR A 105 -9.07 -8.85 7.59
N ASP A 106 -8.40 -7.73 7.75
CA ASP A 106 -7.16 -7.64 8.52
C ASP A 106 -7.08 -6.28 9.22
N ASN A 107 -6.14 -6.13 10.16
CA ASN A 107 -5.84 -4.86 10.78
C ASN A 107 -5.18 -3.94 9.75
N VAL A 108 -5.74 -2.73 9.56
CA VAL A 108 -5.19 -1.72 8.65
C VAL A 108 -4.91 -0.45 9.43
N GLU A 109 -3.66 -0.01 9.40
CA GLU A 109 -3.21 1.23 10.03
C GLU A 109 -2.82 2.25 8.94
N VAL A 110 -3.38 3.47 9.04
CA VAL A 110 -3.16 4.56 8.05
C VAL A 110 -2.19 5.62 8.56
N ASN A 111 -1.83 5.61 9.85
CA ASN A 111 -1.00 6.64 10.50
C ASN A 111 0.47 6.23 10.64
N PHE A 112 1.27 6.47 9.61
CA PHE A 112 2.74 6.32 9.72
C PHE A 112 3.44 7.65 9.48
N TYR A 113 4.17 8.07 10.51
CA TYR A 113 5.19 9.10 10.38
C TYR A 113 6.51 8.38 10.07
N PHE A 114 7.00 8.50 8.84
CA PHE A 114 8.41 8.23 8.56
C PHE A 114 9.23 9.34 9.20
N CYS A 115 9.53 9.22 10.49
CA CYS A 115 10.43 10.15 11.14
C CYS A 115 11.85 9.90 10.62
N CYS A 116 12.39 10.94 9.97
CA CYS A 116 13.67 11.04 9.30
C CYS A 116 14.78 10.13 9.85
N SER A 117 15.20 9.14 9.07
CA SER A 117 16.50 8.48 9.31
C SER A 117 17.61 9.50 9.01
N GLN A 118 18.15 10.10 10.06
CA GLN A 118 19.30 10.98 10.00
C GLN A 118 20.57 10.14 9.78
N HIS A 119 20.85 9.76 8.53
CA HIS A 119 22.14 9.15 8.17
C HIS A 119 23.25 10.21 8.24
N ARG A 120 23.93 10.32 9.38
CA ARG A 120 25.30 10.84 9.42
C ARG A 120 26.24 9.66 9.19
N THR A 121 26.68 9.49 7.94
CA THR A 121 27.86 8.67 7.66
C THR A 121 29.08 9.57 7.85
N LEU A 122 29.93 9.24 8.82
CA LEU A 122 31.28 9.78 8.94
C LEU A 122 32.07 9.32 7.71
N ILE A 123 32.71 10.27 7.01
CA ILE A 123 33.79 10.01 6.04
C ILE A 123 35.10 10.00 6.83
#